data_AF-A0A433PT29-F1
#
_entry.id   AF-A0A433PT29-F1
#
_cell.length_a   1.000
_cell.length_b   1.000
_cell.length_c   1.000
_cell.angle_alpha   90.00
_cell.angle_beta   90.00
_cell.angle_gamma   90.00
#
_symmetry.space_group_name_H-M   'P 1'
#
loop_
_entity.id
_entity.type
_entity.pdbx_description
1 polymer ?
#
loop_
_entity_poly.entity_id
_entity_poly.type
_entity_poly.pdbx_seq_one_letter_code
_entity_poly.pdbx_strand_id
1 'polypeptide(L)'
;MNCNLFLISETQSCHDVIGDVMVVRPSYKPSARQPAQSAVHTYTQIRPTNTYAPNTHTPMADLSETKTSERKRLDNFVQEMPGAPYNIDQYNSMVCRRLQNGNESCVRLKLEFVEMFDEMQKLGFFCALPTDPKKTHMECQRK
;
A
#
# COMPACT_ATOMS: atom_id res chain seq x y z
N MET A 1 18.38 -35.16 -8.51
CA MET A 1 18.20 -34.39 -9.77
C MET A 1 18.53 -35.30 -10.93
N ASN A 2 17.52 -35.86 -11.59
CA ASN A 2 17.62 -36.51 -12.90
C ASN A 2 16.19 -36.81 -13.36
N CYS A 3 15.63 -35.99 -14.25
CA CYS A 3 14.37 -36.31 -14.92
C CYS A 3 14.69 -36.77 -16.33
N ASN A 4 14.52 -38.07 -16.57
CA ASN A 4 14.52 -38.66 -17.91
C ASN A 4 13.23 -38.24 -18.63
N LEU A 5 13.38 -37.76 -19.86
CA LEU A 5 12.29 -37.30 -20.71
C LEU A 5 11.71 -38.49 -21.48
N PHE A 6 10.48 -38.89 -21.17
CA PHE A 6 9.66 -39.70 -22.08
C PHE A 6 8.54 -38.82 -22.64
N LEU A 7 8.51 -38.70 -23.96
CA LEU A 7 7.46 -38.00 -24.72
C LEU A 7 6.29 -38.95 -24.94
N ILE A 8 5.16 -38.69 -24.27
CA ILE A 8 3.83 -39.05 -24.77
C ILE A 8 2.87 -37.92 -24.39
N SER A 9 2.19 -37.39 -25.42
CA SER A 9 1.05 -36.47 -25.47
C SER A 9 0.42 -35.94 -24.16
N GLU A 10 0.37 -34.60 -24.09
CA GLU A 10 -0.59 -33.73 -23.41
C GLU A 10 -0.93 -33.97 -21.92
N THR A 11 -0.63 -32.94 -21.12
CA THR A 11 -0.89 -32.74 -19.69
C THR A 11 0.16 -33.28 -18.72
N GLN A 12 1.12 -32.42 -18.38
CA GLN A 12 2.08 -32.66 -17.31
C GLN A 12 1.51 -32.10 -16.00
N SER A 13 0.96 -32.98 -15.17
CA SER A 13 0.59 -32.66 -13.78
C SER A 13 1.66 -33.25 -12.86
N CYS A 14 2.37 -32.41 -12.13
CA CYS A 14 3.24 -32.85 -11.03
C CYS A 14 2.36 -33.02 -9.79
N HIS A 15 2.08 -34.26 -9.40
CA HIS A 15 1.38 -34.55 -8.16
C HIS A 15 2.40 -34.68 -7.02
N ASP A 16 2.42 -33.72 -6.10
CA ASP A 16 2.98 -33.90 -4.75
C ASP A 16 1.86 -34.37 -3.81
N VAL A 17 2.07 -35.48 -3.11
CA VAL A 17 1.12 -36.00 -2.11
C VAL A 17 1.52 -35.49 -0.74
N ILE A 18 0.73 -34.56 -0.16
CA ILE A 18 0.79 -34.20 1.25
C ILE A 18 -0.65 -34.01 1.79
N GLY A 19 -1.17 -35.00 2.52
CA GLY A 19 -2.25 -34.87 3.53
C GLY A 19 -3.68 -34.53 3.07
N ASP A 20 -4.68 -35.08 3.79
CA ASP A 20 -6.14 -35.04 3.53
C ASP A 20 -6.83 -33.65 3.69
N VAL A 21 -6.32 -32.59 3.08
CA VAL A 21 -7.02 -31.29 3.03
C VAL A 21 -6.97 -30.71 1.62
N MET A 22 -8.10 -30.72 0.92
CA MET A 22 -8.25 -30.04 -0.37
C MET A 22 -8.21 -28.52 -0.19
N VAL A 23 -7.06 -27.90 -0.42
CA VAL A 23 -6.94 -26.45 -0.56
C VAL A 23 -7.04 -26.08 -2.04
N VAL A 24 -8.20 -25.59 -2.48
CA VAL A 24 -8.36 -25.02 -3.83
C VAL A 24 -7.65 -23.66 -3.86
N ARG A 25 -6.49 -23.59 -4.52
CA ARG A 25 -5.81 -22.31 -4.81
C ARG A 25 -6.16 -21.86 -6.22
N PRO A 26 -6.64 -20.62 -6.44
CA PRO A 26 -6.76 -20.07 -7.78
C PRO A 26 -5.36 -19.85 -8.39
N SER A 27 -5.13 -20.51 -9.53
CA SER A 27 -3.90 -20.38 -10.34
C SER A 27 -3.88 -19.04 -11.07
N TYR A 28 -3.12 -18.07 -10.56
CA TYR A 28 -2.73 -16.89 -11.32
C TYR A 28 -1.83 -17.32 -12.49
N LYS A 29 -2.34 -17.24 -13.72
CA LYS A 29 -1.52 -17.36 -14.93
C LYS A 29 -0.76 -16.04 -15.13
N PRO A 30 0.58 -16.03 -15.14
CA PRO A 30 1.31 -14.87 -15.64
C PRO A 30 1.14 -14.80 -17.17
N SER A 31 0.58 -13.68 -17.64
CA SER A 31 0.45 -13.39 -19.07
C SER A 31 1.84 -13.25 -19.69
N ALA A 32 2.07 -14.01 -20.76
CA ALA A 32 3.35 -14.13 -21.42
C ALA A 32 3.80 -12.79 -22.05
N ARG A 33 5.09 -12.51 -21.83
CA ARG A 33 5.88 -11.43 -22.40
C ARG A 33 5.93 -11.58 -23.94
N GLN A 34 5.42 -10.59 -24.68
CA GLN A 34 5.66 -10.50 -26.14
C GLN A 34 7.09 -10.04 -26.44
N PRO A 35 7.72 -10.51 -27.53
CA PRO A 35 9.06 -10.12 -27.93
C PRO A 35 9.08 -8.69 -28.50
N ALA A 36 10.23 -8.04 -28.26
CA ALA A 36 10.55 -6.67 -28.67
C ALA A 36 10.44 -6.47 -30.18
N GLN A 37 9.73 -5.41 -30.58
CA GLN A 37 9.87 -4.80 -31.90
C GLN A 37 10.66 -3.50 -31.73
N SER A 38 11.86 -3.50 -32.29
CA SER A 38 12.73 -2.33 -32.38
C SER A 38 12.08 -1.24 -33.23
N ALA A 39 11.62 -0.17 -32.58
CA ALA A 39 11.39 1.10 -33.24
C ALA A 39 12.36 2.12 -32.62
N VAL A 40 13.42 2.43 -33.35
CA VAL A 40 14.37 3.49 -33.00
C VAL A 40 13.66 4.81 -33.27
N HIS A 41 12.87 5.29 -32.31
CA HIS A 41 12.32 6.64 -32.34
C HIS A 41 13.37 7.59 -31.77
N THR A 42 14.11 8.23 -32.66
CA THR A 42 15.00 9.34 -32.34
C THR A 42 14.14 10.52 -31.87
N TYR A 43 13.90 10.60 -30.57
CA TYR A 43 13.33 11.79 -29.96
C TYR A 43 14.39 12.90 -29.98
N THR A 44 14.23 13.84 -30.90
CA THR A 44 14.93 15.12 -30.87
C THR A 44 14.56 15.80 -29.55
N GLN A 45 15.53 15.99 -28.65
CA GLN A 45 15.33 16.77 -27.44
C GLN A 45 15.10 18.23 -27.81
N ILE A 46 13.84 18.66 -27.79
CA ILE A 46 13.49 20.07 -27.76
C ILE A 46 13.68 20.50 -26.29
N ARG A 47 14.75 21.22 -26.00
CA ARG A 47 14.91 21.95 -24.73
C ARG A 47 13.80 23.01 -24.66
N PRO A 48 12.88 22.98 -23.69
CA PRO A 48 12.16 24.20 -23.35
C PRO A 48 13.13 25.10 -22.59
N THR A 49 13.67 26.12 -23.26
CA THR A 49 14.24 27.27 -22.55
C THR A 49 13.08 28.03 -21.94
N ASN A 50 12.64 27.57 -20.76
CA ASN A 50 11.71 28.33 -19.96
C ASN A 50 12.50 29.47 -19.29
N THR A 51 12.67 30.56 -20.03
CA THR A 51 13.16 31.82 -19.51
C THR A 51 12.02 32.46 -18.72
N TYR A 52 11.81 32.01 -17.49
CA TYR A 52 11.02 32.76 -16.50
C TYR A 52 11.98 33.43 -15.52
N ALA A 53 11.92 34.75 -15.53
CA ALA A 53 12.58 35.64 -14.58
C ALA A 53 12.24 35.27 -13.12
N PRO A 54 13.14 35.57 -12.17
CA PRO A 54 13.04 35.08 -10.81
C PRO A 54 12.08 35.95 -10.01
N ASN A 55 10.89 35.44 -9.70
CA ASN A 55 9.98 36.10 -8.77
C ASN A 55 9.58 35.18 -7.62
N THR A 56 9.99 35.61 -6.43
CA THR A 56 9.42 35.37 -5.09
C THR A 56 9.54 33.96 -4.48
N HIS A 57 10.50 33.84 -3.55
CA HIS A 57 10.52 32.81 -2.51
C HIS A 57 9.22 32.88 -1.69
N THR A 58 8.39 31.84 -1.80
CA THR A 58 7.33 31.49 -0.83
C THR A 58 7.79 30.24 -0.07
N PRO A 59 7.47 30.09 1.23
CA PRO A 59 8.16 29.15 2.12
C PRO A 59 7.62 27.73 1.94
N MET A 60 8.29 26.93 1.10
CA MET A 60 8.05 25.47 1.03
C MET A 60 8.41 24.73 2.35
N ALA A 61 9.07 25.40 3.29
CA ALA A 61 9.49 24.81 4.56
C ALA A 61 8.31 24.52 5.50
N ASP A 62 7.32 25.41 5.56
CA ASP A 62 6.26 25.41 6.57
C ASP A 62 5.28 24.21 6.44
N LEU A 63 4.92 23.84 5.21
CA LEU A 63 4.06 22.68 4.98
C LEU A 63 4.77 21.36 5.32
N SER A 64 6.07 21.25 5.00
CA SER A 64 6.85 20.04 5.27
C SER A 64 7.06 19.81 6.77
N GLU A 65 7.27 20.89 7.52
CA GLU A 65 7.43 20.86 8.97
C GLU A 65 6.11 20.51 9.65
N THR A 66 4.99 21.09 9.17
CA THR A 66 3.65 20.71 9.63
C THR A 66 3.39 19.21 9.42
N LYS A 67 3.65 18.67 8.22
CA LYS A 67 3.45 17.22 7.97
C LYS A 67 4.33 16.34 8.86
N THR A 68 5.58 16.76 9.10
CA THR A 68 6.49 16.02 9.99
C THR A 68 5.98 16.00 11.43
N SER A 69 5.49 17.13 11.94
CA SER A 69 4.93 17.20 13.30
C SER A 69 3.63 16.38 13.43
N GLU A 70 2.79 16.36 12.40
CA GLU A 70 1.57 15.54 12.39
C GLU A 70 1.87 14.04 12.32
N ARG A 71 2.88 13.61 11.56
CA ARG A 71 3.34 12.21 11.57
C ARG A 71 3.83 11.79 12.95
N LYS A 72 4.59 12.65 13.64
CA LYS A 72 4.98 12.39 15.05
C LYS A 72 3.78 12.28 15.99
N ARG A 73 2.74 13.11 15.80
CA ARG A 73 1.50 13.00 16.58
C ARG A 73 0.79 11.66 16.35
N LEU A 74 0.76 11.18 15.10
CA LEU A 74 0.22 9.87 14.78
C LEU A 74 1.05 8.75 15.41
N ASP A 75 2.38 8.80 15.28
CA ASP A 75 3.30 7.81 15.89
C ASP A 75 3.09 7.72 17.41
N ASN A 76 3.11 8.86 18.12
CA ASN A 76 2.86 8.90 19.56
C ASN A 76 1.49 8.29 19.93
N PHE A 77 0.44 8.62 19.17
CA PHE A 77 -0.91 8.09 19.40
C PHE A 77 -0.98 6.56 19.20
N VAL A 78 -0.18 6.02 18.27
CA VAL A 78 -0.07 4.57 18.03
C VAL A 78 0.77 3.89 19.12
N GLN A 79 1.85 4.53 19.57
CA GLN A 79 2.73 4.01 20.62
C GLN A 79 2.03 3.86 21.99
N GLU A 80 0.99 4.63 22.25
CA GLU A 80 0.16 4.46 23.45
C GLU A 80 -0.50 3.07 23.52
N MET A 81 -0.83 2.45 22.37
CA MET A 81 -1.49 1.14 22.33
C MET A 81 -1.16 0.38 21.03
N PRO A 82 0.09 -0.05 20.83
CA PRO A 82 0.56 -0.56 19.53
C PRO A 82 -0.11 -1.87 19.09
N GLY A 83 -0.73 -2.61 20.02
CA GLY A 83 -1.48 -3.84 19.73
C GLY A 83 -2.96 -3.64 19.43
N ALA A 84 -3.48 -2.41 19.50
CA ALA A 84 -4.88 -2.15 19.19
C ALA A 84 -5.16 -2.20 17.68
N PRO A 85 -6.41 -2.52 17.28
CA PRO A 85 -6.87 -2.24 15.94
C PRO A 85 -7.18 -0.75 15.78
N TYR A 86 -6.82 -0.21 14.62
CA TYR A 86 -7.01 1.20 14.26
C TYR A 86 -7.88 1.33 13.00
N ASN A 87 -8.61 2.44 12.89
CA ASN A 87 -9.39 2.80 11.71
C ASN A 87 -8.92 4.15 11.18
N ILE A 88 -8.65 4.27 9.88
CA ILE A 88 -8.40 5.56 9.22
C ILE A 88 -9.71 6.03 8.59
N ASP A 89 -10.22 7.16 9.08
CA ASP A 89 -11.40 7.83 8.54
C ASP A 89 -10.97 8.84 7.47
N GLN A 90 -11.27 8.50 6.21
CA GLN A 90 -10.95 9.31 5.04
C GLN A 90 -11.66 10.67 5.01
N TYR A 91 -12.83 10.81 5.63
CA TYR A 91 -13.64 12.02 5.53
C TYR A 91 -13.27 13.05 6.59
N ASN A 92 -12.85 12.58 7.77
CA ASN A 92 -12.58 13.45 8.92
C ASN A 92 -11.09 13.72 9.14
N SER A 93 -10.21 13.07 8.37
CA SER A 93 -8.76 13.05 8.56
C SER A 93 -8.38 12.62 9.97
N MET A 94 -8.94 11.48 10.40
CA MET A 94 -8.77 10.96 11.76
C MET A 94 -8.27 9.52 11.74
N VAL A 95 -7.48 9.18 12.75
CA VAL A 95 -7.14 7.80 13.09
C VAL A 95 -7.76 7.48 14.44
N CYS A 96 -8.59 6.43 14.48
CA CYS A 96 -9.30 5.98 15.67
C CYS A 96 -8.77 4.63 16.13
N ARG A 97 -8.59 4.42 17.43
CA ARG A 97 -8.33 3.11 18.04
C ARG A 97 -9.56 2.61 18.75
N ARG A 98 -9.88 1.32 18.60
CA ARG A 98 -10.99 0.69 19.32
C ARG A 98 -10.53 0.26 20.71
N LEU A 99 -11.25 0.70 21.73
CA LEU A 99 -11.01 0.35 23.12
C LEU A 99 -11.83 -0.91 23.49
N GLN A 100 -11.44 -1.59 24.56
CA GLN A 100 -12.10 -2.83 25.00
C GLN A 100 -13.57 -2.67 25.40
N ASN A 101 -13.97 -1.46 25.80
CA ASN A 101 -15.35 -1.13 26.15
C ASN A 101 -16.24 -0.82 24.93
N GLY A 102 -15.72 -0.98 23.71
CA GLY A 102 -16.43 -0.66 22.48
C GLY A 102 -16.40 0.82 22.08
N ASN A 103 -15.84 1.69 22.92
CA ASN A 103 -15.61 3.08 22.55
C ASN A 103 -14.41 3.22 21.63
N GLU A 104 -14.33 4.34 20.92
CA GLU A 104 -13.17 4.70 20.11
C GLU A 104 -12.51 5.95 20.70
N SER A 105 -11.18 5.97 20.63
CA SER A 105 -10.38 7.17 20.88
C SER A 105 -9.74 7.57 19.57
N CYS A 106 -9.85 8.85 19.18
CA CYS A 106 -9.44 9.30 17.85
C CYS A 106 -8.50 10.51 17.92
N VAL A 107 -7.55 10.56 17.00
CA VAL A 107 -6.70 11.72 16.76
C VAL A 107 -7.03 12.32 15.40
N ARG A 108 -7.29 13.63 15.37
CA ARG A 108 -7.42 14.39 14.11
C ARG A 108 -6.08 14.95 13.68
N LEU A 109 -5.76 14.73 12.41
CA LEU A 109 -4.46 15.03 11.82
C LEU A 109 -4.65 15.93 10.60
N LYS A 110 -3.68 16.82 10.36
CA LYS A 110 -3.55 17.59 9.11
C LYS A 110 -2.72 16.80 8.09
N LEU A 111 -3.07 15.53 7.92
CA LEU A 111 -2.48 14.62 6.94
C LEU A 111 -3.54 14.16 5.97
N GLU A 112 -3.15 13.99 4.71
CA GLU A 112 -4.01 13.36 3.72
C GLU A 112 -4.17 11.87 4.02
N PHE A 113 -5.26 11.27 3.56
CA PHE A 113 -5.56 9.85 3.77
C PHE A 113 -4.40 8.93 3.36
N VAL A 114 -3.77 9.21 2.23
CA VAL A 114 -2.62 8.45 1.73
C VAL A 114 -1.40 8.59 2.66
N GLU A 115 -1.22 9.75 3.30
CA GLU A 115 -0.11 9.99 4.22
C GLU A 115 -0.31 9.27 5.55
N MET A 116 -1.55 9.24 6.07
CA MET A 116 -1.90 8.43 7.24
C MET A 116 -1.74 6.95 6.95
N PHE A 117 -2.19 6.48 5.79
CA PHE A 117 -2.01 5.10 5.35
C PHE A 117 -0.52 4.71 5.29
N ASP A 118 0.30 5.50 4.59
CA ASP A 118 1.75 5.30 4.46
C ASP A 118 2.45 5.25 5.84
N GLU A 119 2.09 6.17 6.73
CA GLU A 119 2.67 6.18 8.08
C GLU A 119 2.26 4.95 8.89
N MET A 120 1.00 4.54 8.83
CA MET A 120 0.55 3.31 9.49
C MET A 120 1.27 2.07 8.95
N GLN A 121 1.55 1.99 7.64
CA GLN A 121 2.36 0.91 7.06
C GLN A 121 3.79 0.90 7.61
N LYS A 122 4.44 2.08 7.73
CA LYS A 122 5.79 2.22 8.31
C LYS A 122 5.85 1.78 9.78
N LEU A 123 4.77 2.02 10.53
CA LEU A 123 4.64 1.60 11.93
C LEU A 123 4.36 0.09 12.09
N GLY A 124 4.24 -0.65 10.98
CA GLY A 124 4.08 -2.10 10.95
C GLY A 124 2.63 -2.59 10.95
N PHE A 125 1.68 -1.72 10.60
CA PHE A 125 0.28 -2.12 10.45
C PHE A 125 -0.01 -2.51 9.02
N PHE A 126 -0.81 -3.56 8.84
CA PHE A 126 -1.45 -3.87 7.57
C PHE A 126 -2.85 -3.23 7.59
N CYS A 127 -3.13 -2.37 6.61
CA CYS A 127 -4.42 -1.69 6.50
C CYS A 127 -5.18 -2.17 5.27
N ALA A 128 -6.47 -2.47 5.42
CA ALA A 128 -7.34 -2.91 4.33
C ALA A 128 -8.75 -2.30 4.44
N LEU A 129 -9.46 -2.24 3.32
CA LEU A 129 -10.89 -1.93 3.36
C LEU A 129 -11.65 -3.08 4.05
N PRO A 130 -12.70 -2.77 4.82
CA PRO A 130 -13.62 -3.75 5.35
C PRO A 130 -14.20 -4.64 4.26
N THR A 131 -14.59 -5.86 4.62
CA THR A 131 -15.33 -6.76 3.72
C THR A 131 -16.70 -6.21 3.35
N ASP A 132 -17.31 -5.40 4.21
CA ASP A 132 -18.57 -4.72 3.92
C ASP A 132 -18.33 -3.54 2.95
N PRO A 133 -18.84 -3.60 1.71
CA PRO A 133 -18.60 -2.57 0.69
C PRO A 133 -19.28 -1.24 1.00
N LYS A 134 -20.13 -1.16 2.04
CA LYS A 134 -20.74 0.09 2.50
C LYS A 134 -19.82 0.88 3.43
N LYS A 135 -18.77 0.26 3.96
CA LYS A 135 -17.81 0.91 4.83
C LYS A 135 -16.63 1.43 4.01
N THR A 136 -16.25 2.66 4.29
CA THR A 136 -15.22 3.38 3.52
C THR A 136 -14.02 3.77 4.38
N HIS A 137 -14.01 3.40 5.66
CA HIS A 137 -12.81 3.52 6.50
C HIS A 137 -11.83 2.39 6.17
N MET A 138 -10.57 2.58 6.51
CA MET A 138 -9.56 1.51 6.43
C MET A 138 -9.35 0.91 7.81
N GLU A 139 -9.37 -0.42 7.92
CA GLU A 139 -9.07 -1.16 9.14
C GLU A 139 -7.59 -1.58 9.14
N CYS A 140 -6.87 -1.17 10.18
CA CYS A 140 -5.43 -1.35 10.35
C CYS A 140 -5.14 -2.25 11.56
N GLN A 141 -4.33 -3.28 11.36
CA GLN A 141 -3.93 -4.22 12.41
C GLN A 141 -2.47 -4.65 12.25
N ARG A 142 -1.76 -4.88 13.36
CA ARG A 142 -0.44 -5.52 13.32
C ARG A 142 -0.58 -6.97 12.84
N LYS A 143 0.41 -7.43 12.07
CA LYS A 143 0.57 -8.83 11.66
C LYS A 143 1.67 -9.50 12.47
#